data_AF-A0A661J6V5-F1
#
_entry.id   AF-A0A661J6V5-F1
#
_cell.length_a   1.000
_cell.length_b   1.000
_cell.length_c   1.000
_cell.angle_alpha   90.00
_cell.angle_beta   90.00
_cell.angle_gamma   90.00
#
_symmetry.space_group_name_H-M   'P 1'
#
loop_
_entity.id
_entity.type
_entity.pdbx_description
1 polymer ?
#
loop_
_entity_poly.entity_id
_entity_poly.type
_entity_poly.pdbx_seq_one_letter_code
_entity_poly.pdbx_strand_id
1 'polypeptide(L)' 'SPLLEDRNYIAAAMEILERGFDVVVFGHTHKFGIQDMGENKKYANAGSWAEETVHYLKIDNGEISLLEWR' A
#
# COMPACT_ATOMS: atom_id res chain seq x y z
N SER A 1 -9.12 -5.04 2.40
CA SER A 1 -7.97 -4.49 3.16
C SER A 1 -8.38 -3.20 3.83
N PRO A 2 -7.81 -2.85 5.01
CA PRO A 2 -8.07 -1.55 5.63
C PRO A 2 -7.58 -0.41 4.73
N LEU A 3 -8.23 0.75 4.87
CA LEU A 3 -7.91 1.97 4.12
C LEU A 3 -6.73 2.72 4.75
N LEU A 4 -5.90 3.35 3.92
CA LEU A 4 -4.73 4.11 4.34
C LEU A 4 -5.09 5.61 4.38
N GLU A 5 -5.72 6.05 5.47
CA GLU A 5 -6.45 7.33 5.52
C GLU A 5 -5.60 8.59 5.73
N ASP A 6 -4.28 8.48 5.92
CA ASP A 6 -3.44 9.65 6.15
C ASP A 6 -3.30 10.48 4.87
N ARG A 7 -3.89 11.69 4.90
CA ARG A 7 -3.97 12.60 3.75
C ARG A 7 -2.62 13.00 3.19
N ASN A 8 -1.58 13.09 4.03
CA ASN A 8 -0.24 13.45 3.55
C ASN A 8 0.36 12.32 2.71
N TYR A 9 0.17 11.07 3.13
CA TYR A 9 0.64 9.91 2.37
C TYR A 9 -0.20 9.67 1.12
N ILE A 10 -1.51 9.92 1.17
CA ILE A 10 -2.38 9.87 -0.01
C ILE A 10 -1.92 10.90 -1.06
N ALA A 11 -1.66 12.14 -0.66
CA ALA A 11 -1.18 13.18 -1.56
C ALA A 11 0.18 12.83 -2.18
N ALA A 12 1.14 12.38 -1.35
CA ALA A 12 2.45 11.95 -1.83
C ALA A 12 2.37 10.73 -2.77
N ALA A 13 1.47 9.78 -2.49
CA ALA A 13 1.24 8.65 -3.38
C ALA A 13 0.68 9.13 -4.73
N MET A 14 -0.27 10.07 -4.73
CA MET A 14 -0.82 10.65 -5.96
C MET A 14 0.26 11.30 -6.83
N GLU A 15 1.14 12.12 -6.25
CA GLU A 15 2.24 12.76 -6.98
C GLU A 15 3.16 11.74 -7.67
N ILE A 16 3.41 10.59 -7.03
CA ILE A 16 4.21 9.52 -7.62
C ILE A 16 3.42 8.79 -8.72
N LEU A 17 2.15 8.50 -8.49
CA LEU A 17 1.28 7.84 -9.48
C LEU A 17 1.14 8.68 -10.76
N GLU A 18 1.04 10.01 -10.63
CA GLU A 18 1.00 10.94 -11.77
C GLU A 18 2.27 10.92 -12.64
N ARG A 19 3.38 10.41 -12.11
CA ARG A 19 4.63 10.22 -12.86
C ARG A 19 4.64 8.95 -13.73
N GLY A 20 3.53 8.22 -13.77
CA GLY A 20 3.33 7.04 -14.62
C GLY A 20 3.55 5.70 -13.92
N PHE A 21 3.47 5.65 -12.58
CA PHE A 21 3.51 4.39 -11.84
C PHE A 21 2.07 3.89 -11.58
N ASP A 22 1.86 2.59 -11.71
CA ASP A 22 0.57 1.95 -11.40
C ASP A 22 0.40 1.66 -9.91
N VAL A 23 1.50 1.45 -9.17
CA VAL A 23 1.45 1.10 -7.76
C VAL A 23 2.55 1.82 -6.99
N VAL A 24 2.19 2.41 -5.85
CA VAL A 24 3.11 3.01 -4.89
C VAL A 24 3.05 2.22 -3.59
N VAL A 25 4.22 1.87 -3.06
CA VAL A 25 4.36 1.19 -1.77
C VAL A 25 5.11 2.11 -0.81
N PHE A 26 4.47 2.46 0.30
CA PHE A 26 5.13 3.16 1.41
C PHE A 26 5.22 2.28 2.66
N GLY A 27 6.06 2.73 3.60
CA GLY A 27 6.15 2.20 4.97
C GLY A 27 5.79 3.27 6.00
N HIS A 28 6.50 3.31 7.12
CA HIS A 28 6.48 4.35 8.16
C HIS A 28 5.21 4.50 9.01
N THR A 29 4.00 4.42 8.46
CA THR A 29 2.76 4.66 9.25
C THR A 29 2.36 3.49 10.15
N HIS A 30 3.02 2.34 9.99
CA HIS A 30 2.71 1.05 10.61
C HIS A 30 1.31 0.50 10.25
N LYS A 31 0.53 1.22 9.44
CA LYS A 31 -0.78 0.78 8.96
C LYS A 31 -0.62 -0.06 7.72
N PHE A 32 -1.10 -1.30 7.77
CA PHE A 32 -1.17 -2.15 6.59
C PHE A 32 -2.41 -1.79 5.75
N GLY A 33 -2.33 -1.98 4.44
CA GLY A 33 -3.47 -1.72 3.56
C GLY A 33 -3.11 -1.71 2.08
N ILE A 34 -4.14 -1.83 1.25
CA ILE A 34 -4.10 -1.50 -0.17
C ILE A 34 -5.31 -0.62 -0.42
N GLN A 35 -5.05 0.58 -0.92
CA GLN A 35 -6.05 1.57 -1.25
C GLN A 35 -6.11 1.75 -2.77
N ASP A 36 -7.33 1.69 -3.31
CA ASP A 36 -7.62 2.06 -4.68
C ASP A 36 -7.52 3.58 -4.83
N MET A 37 -6.75 4.02 -5.82
CA MET A 37 -6.50 5.43 -6.13
C MET A 37 -7.18 5.84 -7.45
N GLY A 38 -8.00 4.96 -8.04
CA GLY A 38 -8.64 5.15 -9.34
C GLY A 38 -7.72 4.78 -10.51
N GLU A 39 -8.29 4.62 -11.71
CA GLU A 39 -7.53 4.38 -12.96
C GLU A 39 -6.51 3.22 -12.89
N ASN A 40 -6.85 2.13 -12.18
CA ASN A 40 -5.96 1.00 -11.90
C ASN A 40 -4.74 1.32 -11.02
N LYS A 41 -4.68 2.51 -10.42
CA LYS A 41 -3.60 2.93 -9.52
C LYS A 41 -3.85 2.47 -8.11
N LYS A 42 -2.79 2.03 -7.40
CA LYS A 42 -2.89 1.57 -6.02
C LYS A 42 -1.84 2.20 -5.13
N TYR A 43 -2.24 2.51 -3.90
CA TYR A 43 -1.33 2.83 -2.80
C TYR A 43 -1.35 1.68 -1.79
N ALA A 44 -0.20 1.13 -1.44
CA ALA A 44 -0.08 0.01 -0.52
C ALA A 44 0.93 0.26 0.60
N ASN A 45 0.72 -0.42 1.72
CA ASN A 45 1.64 -0.47 2.86
C ASN A 45 1.52 -1.84 3.54
N ALA A 46 2.66 -2.44 3.89
CA ALA A 46 2.69 -3.74 4.57
C ALA A 46 2.43 -3.64 6.08
N GLY A 47 2.41 -2.42 6.64
CA GLY A 47 2.30 -2.19 8.07
C GLY A 47 3.62 -2.41 8.81
N SER A 48 3.56 -2.97 10.01
CA SER A 48 4.74 -3.22 10.85
C SER A 48 4.84 -4.70 11.25
N TRP A 49 6.03 -5.10 11.71
CA TRP A 49 6.31 -6.43 12.26
C TRP A 49 6.04 -6.53 13.77
N ALA A 50 5.51 -5.47 14.38
CA ALA A 50 5.27 -5.40 15.83
C ALA A 50 3.81 -5.70 16.21
N GLU A 51 2.93 -5.88 15.23
CA GLU A 51 1.52 -6.25 15.45
C GLU A 51 1.38 -7.75 15.71
N GLU A 52 0.29 -8.17 16.35
CA GLU A 52 -0.01 -9.60 16.57
C GLU A 52 -0.07 -10.40 15.28
N THR A 53 -0.56 -9.79 14.19
CA THR A 53 -0.58 -10.37 12.85
C THR A 53 0.36 -9.57 11.94
N VAL A 54 1.44 -10.20 11.50
CA VAL A 54 2.39 -9.62 10.55
C VAL A 54 1.84 -9.74 9.13
N HIS A 55 1.96 -8.67 8.35
CA HIS A 55 1.53 -8.65 6.95
C HIS A 55 2.72 -8.39 6.02
N TYR A 56 2.60 -8.84 4.77
CA TYR A 56 3.54 -8.57 3.70
C TYR A 56 2.82 -8.31 2.38
N LEU A 57 3.48 -7.58 1.48
CA LEU A 57 3.01 -7.35 0.13
C LEU A 57 3.67 -8.36 -0.80
N LYS A 58 2.87 -9.08 -1.58
CA LYS A 58 3.35 -9.90 -2.70
C LYS A 58 3.05 -9.16 -3.99
N ILE A 59 4.08 -9.04 -4.85
CA ILE A 59 3.93 -8.56 -6.22
C ILE A 59 4.26 -9.73 -7.15
N ASP A 60 3.33 -10.09 -8.01
CA ASP A 60 3.44 -11.23 -8.93
C ASP A 60 2.77 -10.87 -10.25
N ASN A 61 3.51 -10.91 -11.36
CA ASN A 61 3.03 -10.52 -12.70
C ASN A 61 2.30 -9.15 -12.75
N GLY A 62 2.79 -8.17 -11.98
CA GLY A 62 2.19 -6.82 -11.91
C GLY A 62 0.95 -6.72 -11.01
N GLU A 63 0.46 -7.83 -10.47
CA GLU A 63 -0.59 -7.82 -9.46
C GLU A 63 0.02 -7.70 -8.06
N ILE A 64 -0.56 -6.82 -7.24
CA ILE A 64 -0.18 -6.64 -5.84
C ILE A 64 -1.26 -7.22 -4.92
N SER A 65 -0.84 -7.97 -3.92
CA SER A 65 -1.70 -8.53 -2.88
C SER A 65 -1.11 -8.29 -1.49
N LEU A 66 -1.97 -8.09 -0.50
CA LEU A 66 -1.59 -8.01 0.91
C LEU A 66 -1.94 -9.35 1.58
N LEU A 67 -0.94 -9.99 2.19
CA LEU A 67 -1.04 -11.32 2.77
C LEU A 67 -0.56 -11.31 4.23
N GLU A 68 -1.02 -12.27 5.01
CA GLU A 68 -0.55 -12.51 6.39
C GLU A 68 0.66 -13.43 6.37
N TRP A 69 1.66 -13.12 7.19
CA TRP A 69 2.78 -14.00 7.49
C TRP A 69 2.40 -14.95 8.63
N ARG A 70 2.48 -16.25 8.38
CA ARG A 70 2.19 -17.32 9.34
C ARG A 70 3.35 -18.28 9.45
#